data_AF-A0A355WIN2-F1
#
_entry.id   AF-A0A355WIN2-F1
#
_cell.length_a   1.000
_cell.length_b   1.000
_cell.length_c   1.000
_cell.angle_alpha   90.00
_cell.angle_beta   90.00
_cell.angle_gamma   90.00
#
_symmetry.space_group_name_H-M   'P 1'
#
loop_
_entity.id
_entity.type
_entity.pdbx_description
1 polymer ?
#
loop_
_entity_poly.entity_id
_entity_poly.type
_entity_poly.pdbx_seq_one_letter_code
_entity_poly.pdbx_strand_id
1 'polypeptide(L)'
;MRRVFLKDFRLADTPGETRFDGDDEAEPLTEVIDLAAIMCESLALALPDYPRAPGAELGESVFTAPGQAPLRDGDVKPFAALAALRDKSGE
;
A
#
# COMPACT_ATOMS: atom_id res chain seq x y z
N MET A 1 2.10 17.43 0.55
CA MET A 1 0.70 17.62 0.95
C MET A 1 0.52 19.07 1.35
N ARG A 2 -0.33 19.80 0.62
CA ARG A 2 -0.81 21.12 1.03
C ARG A 2 -2.31 20.97 1.30
N ARG A 3 -2.82 21.64 2.34
CA ARG A 3 -4.25 21.63 2.71
C ARG A 3 -4.69 23.08 2.86
N VAL A 4 -5.78 23.46 2.21
CA VAL A 4 -6.25 24.85 2.17
C VAL A 4 -7.69 24.94 2.65
N PHE A 5 -7.91 25.64 3.75
CA PHE A 5 -9.25 25.88 4.28
C PHE A 5 -9.86 27.14 3.68
N LEU A 6 -10.94 26.98 2.91
CA LEU A 6 -11.61 28.06 2.21
C LEU A 6 -12.91 28.44 2.89
N LYS A 7 -13.10 29.74 3.14
CA LYS A 7 -14.38 30.29 3.61
C LYS A 7 -15.52 29.99 2.65
N ASP A 8 -15.26 30.13 1.34
CA ASP A 8 -16.25 29.97 0.28
C ASP A 8 -16.11 28.60 -0.41
N PHE A 9 -15.86 27.55 0.38
CA PHE A 9 -15.80 26.17 -0.12
C PHE A 9 -17.15 25.73 -0.68
N ARG A 10 -17.14 25.10 -1.85
CA ARG A 10 -18.35 24.59 -2.51
C ARG A 10 -18.25 23.09 -2.65
N LEU A 11 -19.22 22.39 -2.06
CA LEU A 11 -19.39 20.98 -2.36
C LEU A 11 -20.01 20.85 -3.75
N ALA A 12 -19.62 19.82 -4.49
CA ALA A 12 -20.30 19.51 -5.74
C ALA A 12 -21.70 18.97 -5.42
N ASP A 13 -22.73 19.77 -5.69
CA ASP A 13 -24.13 19.42 -5.42
C ASP A 13 -24.80 18.70 -6.62
N THR A 14 -24.03 18.16 -7.56
CA THR A 14 -24.56 17.60 -8.81
C THR A 14 -25.03 16.15 -8.61
N PRO A 15 -26.33 15.84 -8.79
CA PRO A 15 -26.80 14.46 -8.79
C PRO A 15 -26.34 13.73 -10.07
N GLY A 16 -25.62 12.61 -9.89
CA GLY A 16 -25.04 11.79 -10.97
C GLY A 16 -23.50 11.77 -10.95
N GLU A 17 -22.88 10.83 -11.68
CA GLU A 17 -21.41 10.79 -11.79
C GLU A 17 -20.93 11.94 -12.68
N THR A 18 -20.43 13.01 -12.05
CA THR A 18 -19.77 14.13 -12.72
C THR A 18 -18.34 14.23 -12.22
N ARG A 19 -17.40 14.55 -13.12
CA ARG A 19 -16.02 14.82 -12.73
C ARG A 19 -15.97 16.12 -11.93
N PHE A 20 -15.42 16.06 -10.72
CA PHE A 20 -15.05 17.24 -9.95
C PHE A 20 -13.78 17.86 -10.57
N ASP A 21 -13.84 19.15 -10.86
CA ASP A 21 -12.77 19.96 -11.45
C ASP A 21 -12.13 20.94 -10.46
N GLY A 22 -12.54 20.89 -9.19
CA GLY A 22 -11.98 21.69 -8.11
C GLY A 22 -10.63 21.15 -7.58
N ASP A 23 -9.99 21.96 -6.75
CA ASP A 23 -8.77 21.62 -6.03
C ASP A 23 -9.09 20.54 -4.98
N ASP A 24 -8.41 19.40 -5.05
CA ASP A 24 -8.58 18.27 -4.12
C ASP A 24 -7.83 18.49 -2.79
N GLU A 25 -7.00 19.52 -2.71
CA GLU A 25 -6.36 19.99 -1.47
C GLU A 25 -7.22 21.01 -0.69
N ALA A 26 -8.37 21.41 -1.24
CA ALA A 26 -9.26 22.40 -0.62
C ALA A 26 -10.31 21.76 0.29
N GLU A 27 -10.52 22.37 1.45
CA GLU A 27 -11.50 21.94 2.45
C GLU A 27 -12.31 23.13 2.98
N PRO A 28 -13.52 22.91 3.53
CA PRO A 28 -14.30 23.98 4.13
C PRO A 28 -13.61 24.53 5.38
N LEU A 29 -13.59 25.86 5.53
CA LEU A 29 -13.14 26.52 6.76
C LEU A 29 -14.16 26.28 7.88
N THR A 30 -13.74 25.55 8.91
CA THR A 30 -14.50 25.24 10.12
C THR A 30 -14.25 26.26 11.24
N GLU A 31 -15.04 26.20 12.31
CA GLU A 31 -14.85 27.05 13.50
C GLU A 31 -13.54 26.76 14.23
N VAL A 32 -13.09 25.50 14.20
CA VAL A 32 -11.86 25.04 14.85
C VAL A 32 -11.07 24.20 13.86
N ILE A 33 -9.77 24.47 13.77
CA ILE A 33 -8.81 23.69 12.99
C ILE A 33 -7.92 22.92 13.97
N ASP A 34 -7.97 21.60 13.92
CA ASP A 34 -7.05 20.75 14.69
C ASP A 34 -5.68 20.68 14.00
N LEU A 35 -4.78 21.58 14.41
CA LEU A 35 -3.43 21.63 13.88
C LEU A 35 -2.62 20.37 14.21
N ALA A 36 -2.87 19.73 15.36
CA ALA A 36 -2.12 18.53 15.74
C ALA A 36 -2.44 17.36 14.80
N ALA A 37 -3.73 17.17 14.49
CA ALA A 37 -4.16 16.18 13.51
C ALA A 37 -3.55 16.44 12.12
N ILE A 38 -3.60 17.68 11.64
CA ILE A 38 -3.04 18.06 10.32
C ILE A 38 -1.52 17.83 10.28
N MET A 39 -0.80 18.20 11.34
CA MET A 39 0.64 17.98 11.42
C MET A 39 1.00 16.49 11.41
N CYS A 40 0.27 15.66 12.17
CA CYS A 40 0.48 14.22 12.18
C CYS A 40 0.28 13.58 10.81
N GLU A 41 -0.80 13.90 10.12
CA GLU A 41 -1.07 13.41 8.77
C GLU A 41 0.00 13.88 7.77
N SER A 42 0.32 15.18 7.80
CA SER A 42 1.35 15.76 6.92
C SER A 42 2.71 15.09 7.10
N LEU A 43 3.09 14.81 8.36
CA LEU A 43 4.31 14.07 8.67
C LEU A 43 4.22 12.63 8.18
N ALA A 44 3.11 11.93 8.43
CA ALA A 44 2.92 10.55 7.98
C ALA A 44 3.00 10.42 6.44
N LEU A 45 2.45 11.37 5.69
CA LEU A 45 2.54 11.42 4.22
C LEU A 45 3.92 11.87 3.71
N ALA A 46 4.64 12.68 4.49
CA ALA A 46 6.00 13.10 4.15
C ALA A 46 7.05 12.04 4.44
N LEU A 47 6.74 11.08 5.33
CA LEU A 47 7.57 9.92 5.54
C LEU A 47 7.61 9.07 4.26
N PRO A 48 8.76 8.49 3.91
CA PRO A 48 8.81 7.50 2.85
C PRO A 48 7.83 6.34 3.15
N ASP A 49 7.19 5.80 2.12
CA ASP A 49 6.22 4.69 2.21
C ASP A 49 6.72 3.48 3.04
N TYR A 50 8.04 3.36 3.20
CA TYR A 50 8.66 2.32 4.01
C TYR A 50 9.85 2.87 4.79
N PRO A 51 10.00 2.53 6.08
CA PRO A 51 11.23 2.74 6.82
C PRO A 51 12.24 1.65 6.43
N ARG A 52 12.67 1.58 5.16
CA ARG A 52 13.75 0.67 4.78
C ARG A 52 15.08 1.38 4.99
N ALA A 53 15.81 0.93 6.01
CA ALA A 53 17.23 1.22 6.08
C ALA A 53 17.93 0.65 4.83
N PRO A 54 19.01 1.28 4.33
CA PRO A 54 19.85 0.68 3.29
C PRO A 54 20.28 -0.73 3.72
N GLY A 55 19.97 -1.74 2.90
CA GLY A 55 20.25 -3.15 3.20
C GLY A 55 19.18 -3.90 4.01
N ALA A 56 18.02 -3.30 4.28
CA ALA A 56 16.90 -4.00 4.91
C ALA A 56 16.26 -5.02 3.95
N GLU A 57 16.47 -6.31 4.20
CA GLU A 57 15.80 -7.41 3.51
C GLU A 57 14.70 -8.03 4.39
N LEU A 58 13.56 -8.33 3.79
CA LEU A 58 12.56 -9.20 4.39
C LEU A 58 13.02 -10.65 4.13
N GLY A 59 13.37 -11.38 5.18
CA GLY A 59 13.70 -12.80 5.08
C GLY A 59 12.49 -13.64 4.64
N GLU A 60 12.73 -14.83 4.11
CA GLU A 60 11.66 -15.78 3.76
C GLU A 60 11.05 -16.36 5.04
N SER A 61 9.77 -16.08 5.32
CA SER A 61 9.05 -16.65 6.46
C SER A 61 8.50 -18.02 6.09
N VAL A 62 9.30 -19.06 6.32
CA VAL A 62 8.92 -20.43 5.97
C VAL A 62 8.46 -21.20 7.22
N PHE A 63 7.20 -21.62 7.23
CA PHE A 63 6.60 -22.37 8.33
C PHE A 63 6.25 -23.80 7.89
N THR A 64 6.55 -24.80 8.71
CA THR A 64 6.21 -26.21 8.46
C THR A 64 5.91 -26.95 9.75
N ALA A 65 5.13 -28.03 9.67
CA ALA A 65 4.93 -28.93 10.78
C ALA A 65 6.17 -29.84 11.02
N PRO A 66 6.40 -30.35 12.24
CA PRO A 66 7.50 -31.26 12.52
C PRO A 66 7.51 -32.48 11.58
N GLY A 67 8.66 -32.74 10.95
CA GLY A 67 8.84 -33.87 10.04
C GLY A 67 8.43 -33.63 8.58
N GLN A 68 7.93 -32.44 8.23
CA GLN A 68 7.55 -32.10 6.86
C GLN A 68 8.51 -31.11 6.20
N ALA A 69 8.79 -31.33 4.91
CA ALA A 69 9.57 -30.40 4.10
C ALA A 69 8.82 -29.04 4.01
N PRO A 70 9.47 -27.91 4.35
CA PRO A 70 8.83 -26.61 4.27
C PRO A 70 8.57 -26.18 2.82
N LEU A 71 7.39 -25.62 2.55
CA LEU A 71 7.02 -25.11 1.23
C LEU A 71 7.67 -23.73 0.98
N ARG A 72 8.43 -23.61 -0.09
CA ARG A 72 9.13 -22.37 -0.50
C ARG A 72 8.47 -21.72 -1.71
N ASP A 73 8.82 -20.47 -1.99
CA ASP A 73 8.27 -19.75 -3.16
C ASP A 73 8.53 -20.48 -4.50
N GLY A 74 9.67 -21.16 -4.61
CA GLY A 74 10.01 -22.00 -5.77
C GLY A 74 9.04 -23.16 -6.00
N ASP A 75 8.43 -23.68 -4.93
CA ASP A 75 7.59 -24.88 -4.95
C ASP A 75 6.15 -24.56 -5.39
N VAL A 76 5.70 -23.31 -5.27
CA VAL A 76 4.34 -22.85 -5.63
C VAL A 76 4.23 -22.25 -7.03
N LYS A 77 5.34 -22.17 -7.77
CA LYS A 77 5.34 -21.63 -9.14
C LYS A 77 4.62 -22.58 -10.10
N PRO A 78 3.94 -22.06 -11.13
CA PRO A 78 3.11 -22.86 -12.06
C PRO A 78 3.86 -23.98 -12.80
N PHE A 79 5.20 -23.97 -12.78
CA PHE A 79 6.05 -24.97 -13.42
C PHE A 79 6.99 -25.71 -12.45
N ALA A 80 6.76 -25.62 -11.13
CA ALA A 80 7.59 -26.31 -10.13
C ALA A 80 7.63 -27.83 -10.37
N ALA A 81 6.55 -28.41 -10.89
CA ALA A 81 6.45 -29.83 -11.23
C ALA A 81 7.29 -30.27 -12.46
N LEU A 82 7.85 -29.34 -13.25
CA LEU A 82 8.65 -29.71 -14.43
C LEU A 82 9.99 -30.37 -14.07
N ALA A 83 10.55 -30.07 -12.89
CA ALA A 83 11.77 -30.73 -12.42
C ALA A 83 11.55 -32.24 -12.25
N ALA A 84 10.44 -32.63 -11.63
CA ALA A 84 10.05 -34.03 -11.46
C ALA A 84 9.74 -34.72 -12.80
N LEU A 85 9.23 -33.98 -13.79
CA LEU A 85 8.99 -34.50 -15.13
C LEU A 85 10.30 -34.80 -15.87
N ARG A 86 11.30 -33.91 -15.79
CA ARG A 86 12.64 -34.12 -16.39
C ARG A 86 13.29 -35.39 -15.83
N ASP A 87 13.26 -35.55 -14.52
CA ASP A 87 13.93 -36.67 -13.85
C ASP A 87 13.25 -38.02 -14.19
N LYS A 88 11.96 -38.00 -14.57
CA LYS A 88 11.20 -39.17 -15.02
C LYS A 88 11.37 -39.51 -16.50
N SER A 89 11.91 -38.59 -17.30
CA SER A 89 12.10 -38.75 -18.76
C SER A 89 13.58 -38.91 -19.17
N GLY A 90 14.49 -39.01 -18.19
CA GLY A 90 15.93 -39.21 -18.40
C GLY A 90 16.39 -40.67 -18.30
N GLU A 91 15.46 -41.63 -18.29
CA GLU A 91 15.67 -43.09 -18.39
C GLU A 91 14.95 -43.60 -19.65
#